data_AF-A0A958F9U2-F1
#
_entry.id   AF-A0A958F9U2-F1
#
_cell.length_a   1.000
_cell.length_b   1.000
_cell.length_c   1.000
_cell.angle_alpha   90.00
_cell.angle_beta   90.00
_cell.angle_gamma   90.00
#
_symmetry.space_group_name_H-M   'P 1'
#
loop_
_entity.id
_entity.type
_entity.pdbx_description
1 polymer ?
#
loop_
_entity_poly.entity_id
_entity_poly.type
_entity_poly.pdbx_seq_one_letter_code
_entity_poly.pdbx_strand_id
1 'polypeptide(L)'
;MVRRMFFWRTLALFLILGIFTGSPLFAQKKPLPYDARNVVEATMEDDDYTVWNVNNIAGWIRKDGQSAHTPDENFGAFYPRLTAGVVYQDGLVWGG
;
A
#
# COMPACT_ATOMS: atom_id res chain seq x y z
N MET A 1 50.93 -16.48 12.09
CA MET A 1 49.72 -16.24 12.91
C MET A 1 48.80 -15.16 12.33
N VAL A 2 49.34 -14.03 11.83
CA VAL A 2 48.57 -12.86 11.32
C VAL A 2 47.64 -13.15 10.12
N ARG A 3 48.08 -13.96 9.13
CA ARG A 3 47.27 -14.29 7.94
C ARG A 3 45.96 -15.04 8.24
N ARG A 4 45.97 -15.92 9.24
CA ARG A 4 44.79 -16.69 9.66
C ARG A 4 43.76 -15.77 10.32
N MET A 5 44.22 -14.83 11.15
CA MET A 5 43.35 -13.84 11.81
C MET A 5 42.74 -12.84 10.80
N PHE A 6 43.48 -12.46 9.76
CA PHE A 6 42.97 -11.59 8.69
C PHE A 6 41.84 -12.27 7.88
N PHE A 7 42.02 -13.56 7.54
CA PHE A 7 41.02 -14.35 6.83
C PHE A 7 39.68 -14.47 7.58
N TRP A 8 39.73 -14.73 8.90
CA TRP A 8 38.52 -14.81 9.72
C TRP A 8 37.80 -13.47 9.86
N ARG A 9 38.54 -12.35 9.89
CA ARG A 9 37.97 -11.00 9.91
C ARG A 9 37.26 -10.65 8.61
N THR A 10 37.87 -10.96 7.46
CA THR A 10 37.23 -10.73 6.17
C THR A 10 36.01 -11.61 5.97
N LEU A 11 36.06 -12.88 6.41
CA LEU A 11 34.93 -13.79 6.35
C LEU A 11 33.74 -13.31 7.21
N ALA A 12 34.02 -12.81 8.42
CA ALA A 12 32.98 -12.25 9.29
C ALA A 12 32.31 -11.02 8.68
N LEU A 13 33.06 -10.15 8.00
CA LEU A 13 32.50 -8.98 7.31
C LEU A 13 31.57 -9.38 6.16
N PHE A 14 31.95 -10.36 5.35
CA PHE A 14 31.08 -10.87 4.27
C PHE A 14 29.81 -11.54 4.80
N LEU A 15 29.89 -12.25 5.93
CA LEU A 15 28.72 -12.83 6.59
C LEU A 15 27.75 -11.75 7.10
N ILE A 16 28.27 -10.68 7.70
CA ILE A 16 27.44 -9.55 8.15
C ILE A 16 26.79 -8.85 6.94
N LEU A 17 27.53 -8.63 5.84
CA LEU A 17 26.99 -8.02 4.63
C LEU A 17 25.90 -8.89 3.96
N GLY A 18 26.06 -10.21 3.99
CA GLY A 18 25.09 -11.17 3.47
C GLY A 18 23.76 -11.13 4.23
N ILE A 19 23.81 -10.92 5.55
CA ILE A 19 22.60 -10.81 6.39
C ILE A 19 21.81 -9.54 6.05
N PHE A 20 22.48 -8.42 5.74
CA PHE A 20 21.81 -7.17 5.38
C PHE A 20 21.19 -7.18 3.97
N THR A 21 21.84 -7.85 3.00
CA THR A 21 21.38 -7.86 1.60
C THR A 21 20.22 -8.83 1.34
N GLY A 22 20.05 -9.87 2.16
CA GLY A 22 19.00 -10.88 2.00
C GLY A 22 17.80 -10.73 2.92
N SER A 23 17.74 -9.69 3.76
CA SER A 23 16.67 -9.57 4.75
C SER A 23 15.31 -9.21 4.09
N PRO A 24 14.24 -10.01 4.29
CA PRO A 24 12.90 -9.69 3.81
C PRO A 24 12.28 -8.48 4.54
N LEU A 25 13.02 -7.84 5.46
CA LEU A 25 12.62 -6.62 6.16
C LEU A 25 12.34 -5.45 5.19
N PHE A 26 12.95 -5.48 4.01
CA PHE A 26 12.72 -4.50 2.94
C PHE A 26 11.89 -5.04 1.76
N ALA A 27 11.32 -6.24 1.88
CA ALA A 27 10.39 -6.73 0.88
C ALA A 27 9.09 -5.92 1.01
N GLN A 28 8.94 -4.90 0.16
CA GLN A 28 7.67 -4.21 -0.02
C GLN A 28 6.65 -5.29 -0.43
N LYS A 29 5.66 -5.54 0.43
CA LYS A 29 4.58 -6.47 0.17
C LYS A 29 4.04 -6.12 -1.21
N LYS A 30 4.12 -7.06 -2.17
CA LYS A 30 3.52 -6.88 -3.50
C LYS A 30 2.09 -6.36 -3.23
N PRO A 31 1.66 -5.26 -3.86
CA PRO A 31 0.29 -4.79 -3.69
C PRO A 31 -0.59 -6.01 -3.92
N LEU A 32 -1.42 -6.34 -2.92
CA LEU A 32 -2.35 -7.46 -3.03
C LEU A 32 -3.13 -7.26 -4.33
N PRO A 33 -3.49 -8.33 -5.06
CA PRO A 33 -4.31 -8.23 -6.25
C PRO A 33 -5.74 -7.90 -5.81
N TYR A 34 -5.92 -6.69 -5.29
CA TYR A 34 -7.22 -6.10 -5.16
C TYR A 34 -7.57 -5.59 -6.55
N ASP A 35 -8.56 -6.22 -7.16
CA ASP A 35 -8.97 -5.88 -8.51
C ASP A 35 -9.78 -4.58 -8.47
N ALA A 36 -9.04 -3.48 -8.50
CA ALA A 36 -9.64 -2.16 -8.49
C ALA A 36 -10.57 -1.91 -9.69
N ARG A 37 -10.51 -2.74 -10.76
CA ARG A 37 -11.50 -2.68 -11.83
C ARG A 37 -12.87 -3.11 -11.34
N ASN A 38 -12.97 -4.20 -10.60
CA ASN A 38 -14.26 -4.71 -10.10
C ASN A 38 -14.94 -3.70 -9.18
N VAL A 39 -14.18 -2.90 -8.45
CA VAL A 39 -14.71 -1.87 -7.55
C VAL A 39 -15.22 -0.68 -8.30
N VAL A 40 -14.47 -0.24 -9.32
CA VAL A 40 -14.91 0.82 -10.21
C VAL A 40 -16.17 0.38 -10.95
N GLU A 41 -16.21 -0.86 -11.44
CA GLU A 41 -17.39 -1.45 -12.07
C GLU A 41 -18.59 -1.51 -11.11
N ALA A 42 -18.40 -1.98 -9.88
CA ALA A 42 -19.43 -1.96 -8.84
C ALA A 42 -19.91 -0.53 -8.52
N THR A 43 -19.04 0.48 -8.67
CA THR A 43 -19.45 1.89 -8.51
C THR A 43 -20.30 2.37 -9.67
N MET A 44 -20.13 1.83 -10.88
CA MET A 44 -20.93 2.21 -12.04
C MET A 44 -22.32 1.57 -12.02
N GLU A 45 -22.49 0.48 -11.27
CA GLU A 45 -23.79 -0.18 -11.04
C GLU A 45 -24.57 0.41 -9.85
N ASP A 46 -23.90 1.14 -8.96
CA ASP A 46 -24.48 1.69 -7.73
C ASP A 46 -24.46 3.24 -7.72
N ASP A 47 -25.63 3.84 -7.93
CA ASP A 47 -25.84 5.29 -7.89
C ASP A 47 -25.62 5.91 -6.49
N ASP A 48 -25.38 5.09 -5.45
CA ASP A 48 -25.15 5.57 -4.09
C ASP A 48 -23.76 6.15 -3.87
N TYR A 49 -22.82 5.98 -4.79
CA TYR A 49 -21.41 6.37 -4.61
C TYR A 49 -20.91 7.41 -5.61
N THR A 50 -20.19 8.41 -5.11
CA THR A 50 -19.37 9.33 -5.90
C THR A 50 -17.90 8.96 -5.74
N VAL A 51 -17.21 8.71 -6.85
CA VAL A 51 -15.75 8.50 -6.86
C VAL A 51 -15.05 9.86 -6.81
N TRP A 52 -14.08 10.01 -5.91
CA TRP A 52 -13.16 11.14 -5.90
C TRP A 52 -11.72 10.69 -6.09
N ASN A 53 -10.91 11.57 -6.68
CA ASN A 53 -9.51 11.32 -6.96
C ASN A 53 -8.72 12.61 -6.79
N VAL A 54 -7.76 12.58 -5.86
CA VAL A 54 -6.83 13.68 -5.62
C VAL A 54 -5.42 13.14 -5.69
N ASN A 55 -4.64 13.67 -6.64
CA ASN A 55 -3.28 13.22 -6.93
C ASN A 55 -3.20 11.71 -7.21
N ASN A 56 -2.66 10.95 -6.26
CA ASN A 56 -2.46 9.50 -6.36
C ASN A 56 -3.30 8.74 -5.33
N ILE A 57 -4.37 9.37 -4.83
CA ILE A 57 -5.33 8.79 -3.89
C ILE A 57 -6.70 8.77 -4.57
N ALA A 58 -7.38 7.63 -4.50
CA ALA A 58 -8.78 7.50 -4.91
C ALA A 58 -9.64 6.97 -3.76
N GLY A 59 -10.88 7.43 -3.68
CA GLY A 59 -11.83 7.00 -2.66
C GLY A 59 -13.27 7.21 -3.13
N TRP A 60 -14.21 6.89 -2.25
CA TRP A 60 -15.64 7.00 -2.52
C TRP A 60 -16.34 7.77 -1.40
N ILE A 61 -17.39 8.50 -1.77
CA ILE A 61 -18.31 9.17 -0.87
C ILE A 61 -19.72 8.70 -1.22
N ARG A 62 -20.44 8.19 -0.23
CA ARG A 62 -21.83 7.77 -0.37
C ARG A 62 -22.79 8.96 -0.35
N LYS A 63 -23.97 8.79 -0.93
CA LYS A 63 -25.05 9.80 -0.95
C LYS A 63 -25.50 10.24 0.45
N ASP A 64 -25.34 9.39 1.46
CA ASP A 64 -25.68 9.66 2.86
C ASP A 64 -24.56 10.40 3.61
N GLY A 65 -23.48 10.75 2.92
CA GLY A 65 -22.32 11.44 3.48
C GLY A 65 -21.31 10.53 4.15
N GLN A 66 -21.53 9.21 4.17
CA GLN A 66 -20.50 8.27 4.61
C GLN A 66 -19.36 8.20 3.60
N SER A 67 -18.14 8.16 4.12
CA SER A 67 -16.92 8.01 3.32
C SER A 67 -16.07 6.90 3.94
N ALA A 68 -14.85 6.68 3.45
CA ALA A 68 -13.99 5.56 3.85
C ALA A 68 -14.60 4.16 3.66
N HIS A 69 -15.52 4.02 2.71
CA HIS A 69 -16.03 2.71 2.29
C HIS A 69 -16.08 2.64 0.78
N THR A 70 -15.31 1.71 0.22
CA THR A 70 -15.52 1.22 -1.13
C THR A 70 -16.93 0.61 -1.28
N PRO A 71 -17.44 0.47 -2.52
CA PRO A 71 -18.68 -0.27 -2.78
C PRO A 71 -18.67 -1.72 -2.26
N ASP A 72 -17.51 -2.37 -2.17
CA ASP A 72 -17.36 -3.69 -1.55
C ASP A 72 -17.09 -3.63 -0.03
N GLU A 73 -17.22 -2.44 0.56
CA GLU A 73 -17.07 -2.09 1.98
C GLU A 73 -15.71 -2.40 2.64
N ASN A 74 -14.71 -2.81 1.87
CA ASN A 74 -13.47 -3.34 2.42
C ASN A 74 -12.37 -2.29 2.68
N PHE A 75 -12.45 -1.10 2.07
CA PHE A 75 -11.36 -0.13 2.10
C PHE A 75 -11.81 1.33 2.18
N GLY A 76 -10.98 2.16 2.81
CA GLY A 76 -11.24 3.60 2.92
C GLY A 76 -10.83 4.40 1.70
N ALA A 77 -9.63 4.12 1.19
CA ALA A 77 -9.08 4.75 0.00
C ALA A 77 -8.03 3.84 -0.66
N PHE A 78 -7.56 4.21 -1.84
CA PHE A 78 -6.46 3.53 -2.55
C PHE A 78 -5.25 4.42 -2.68
N TYR A 79 -4.09 3.91 -2.26
CA TYR A 79 -2.78 4.50 -2.54
C TYR A 79 -1.70 3.41 -2.79
N PRO A 80 -0.93 3.49 -3.88
CA PRO A 80 -1.15 4.32 -5.07
C PRO A 80 -2.55 4.12 -5.65
N ARG A 81 -3.04 5.07 -6.44
CA ARG A 81 -4.42 5.06 -6.95
C ARG A 81 -4.79 3.68 -7.50
N LEU A 82 -5.92 3.15 -7.02
CA LEU A 82 -6.49 1.88 -7.46
C LEU A 82 -5.48 0.70 -7.42
N THR A 83 -4.46 0.76 -6.55
CA THR A 83 -3.39 -0.25 -6.48
C THR A 83 -3.42 -1.04 -5.17
N ALA A 84 -3.53 -0.35 -4.04
CA ALA A 84 -3.62 -0.99 -2.73
C ALA A 84 -4.61 -0.23 -1.86
N GLY A 85 -5.51 -0.98 -1.22
CA GLY A 85 -6.48 -0.43 -0.29
C GLY A 85 -5.81 -0.05 1.03
N VAL A 86 -6.14 1.13 1.52
CA VAL A 86 -5.69 1.68 2.80
C VAL A 86 -6.94 1.81 3.69
N VAL A 87 -6.84 1.29 4.92
CA VAL A 87 -7.94 1.27 5.89
C VAL A 87 -7.66 2.29 6.98
N TYR A 88 -8.36 3.43 7.00
CA TYR A 88 -8.44 4.35 8.14
C TYR A 88 -9.69 5.21 8.05
N GLN A 89 -10.16 5.70 9.22
CA GLN A 89 -11.20 6.71 9.36
C GLN A 89 -10.84 7.96 8.55
N ASP A 90 -11.75 8.42 7.69
CA ASP A 90 -11.48 9.52 6.78
C ASP A 90 -12.19 10.82 7.15
N GLY A 91 -11.79 11.86 6.42
CA GLY A 91 -12.34 13.19 6.44
C GLY A 91 -11.67 13.95 5.30
N LEU A 92 -12.41 14.16 4.20
CA LEU A 92 -11.91 14.90 3.05
C LEU A 92 -12.18 16.39 3.28
N VAL A 93 -11.15 17.13 3.70
CA VAL A 93 -11.18 18.60 3.72
C VAL A 93 -10.45 19.09 2.47
N TRP A 94 -11.20 19.58 1.50
CA TRP A 94 -10.68 20.22 0.29
C TRP A 94 -11.22 21.65 0.26
N GLY A 95 -10.34 22.64 0.25
CA GLY A 95 -10.72 24.04 0.00
C GLY A 95 -9.69 25.04 0.48
N GLY A 96 -9.58 26.14 -0.27
CA GLY A 96 -8.80 27.35 -0.02
C GLY A 96 -9.26 28.41 -1.01
#